data_AF-A0A8D8LF04-F1
#
_entry.id   AF-A0A8D8LF04-F1
#
_cell.length_a   1.000
_cell.length_b   1.000
_cell.length_c   1.000
_cell.angle_alpha   90.00
_cell.angle_beta   90.00
_cell.angle_gamma   90.00
#
_symmetry.space_group_name_H-M   'P 1'
#
loop_
_entity.id
_entity.type
_entity.pdbx_description
1 polymer ?
#
loop_
_entity_poly.entity_id
_entity_poly.type
_entity_poly.pdbx_seq_one_letter_code
_entity_poly.pdbx_strand_id
1 'polypeptide(L)'
;YNPQMLTFPPNPRPLPGENLIQSPSNVSMARNTSSGELQNGEHKTNTHFMRKIPAGAEASNILVGEVDFLDKTLAAFLRLSSAAVMGDLTEVPVPTRFIFVLLGPPGSHTSFHEIGRAMATLMSDEIFHEVAYRAKKREHLLAGVDEFLDAVTVLPPGEWDPSIRIEPPAAIPSQEVRKRPPEKNPKEEIDEEEEEARQREQSGLSRSGRLFGGLVNDLKRKKPWYWSDFKDGLSMKCIASWIFLYFACLSPIITFGGLLGSATGNNIAAMESLVSGFVCGMGYGFFSGQPLTILGSTGPVLVFETIVYDFCTRVGWDYLTFRFWIGTWIAIILLILVAVDASALVCYITRFTEENFACLIGVIFIYKAIENVILIGADFPMNTSGGKPDCSCIPPAGDPLSPEAIHDWAQYDRKSCVVSNGVQLQRSPRTQPRSLFQLLNGTLAGMDCDKPEYVSDVFL
;
A
#
# COMPACT_ATOMS: atom_id res chain seq x y z
N TYR A 1 6.47 46.32 15.16
CA TYR A 1 6.60 46.22 13.70
C TYR A 1 5.20 46.31 13.12
N ASN A 2 4.85 47.49 12.64
CA ASN A 2 3.52 47.89 12.17
C ASN A 2 3.65 48.11 10.65
N PRO A 3 2.90 47.41 9.79
CA PRO A 3 3.09 47.51 8.34
C PRO A 3 2.40 48.76 7.77
N GLN A 4 3.15 49.49 6.94
CA GLN A 4 2.75 50.74 6.30
C GLN A 4 1.76 50.51 5.15
N MET A 5 0.64 51.24 5.16
CA MET A 5 -0.21 51.49 3.99
C MET A 5 0.46 52.52 3.08
N LEU A 6 0.51 52.24 1.77
CA LEU A 6 0.84 53.21 0.73
C LEU A 6 -0.41 53.50 -0.09
N THR A 7 -0.86 54.75 -0.02
CA THR A 7 -1.92 55.37 -0.82
C THR A 7 -1.36 55.88 -2.15
N PHE A 8 -2.18 55.84 -3.21
CA PHE A 8 -1.91 56.51 -4.50
C PHE A 8 -3.01 57.54 -4.82
N PRO A 9 -2.68 58.65 -5.53
CA PRO A 9 -3.48 59.88 -5.59
C PRO A 9 -4.60 59.86 -6.65
N PRO A 10 -5.59 60.77 -6.57
CA PRO A 10 -6.69 60.86 -7.53
C PRO A 10 -6.33 61.80 -8.70
N ASN A 11 -6.84 61.54 -9.90
CA ASN A 11 -6.85 62.48 -11.03
C ASN A 11 -7.87 62.03 -12.11
N PRO A 12 -8.33 62.91 -13.02
CA PRO A 12 -9.35 63.95 -12.81
C PRO A 12 -10.62 63.70 -13.67
N ARG A 13 -11.73 64.39 -13.35
CA ARG A 13 -12.98 64.35 -14.15
C ARG A 13 -12.85 65.10 -15.48
N PRO A 14 -13.44 64.61 -16.58
CA PRO A 14 -13.81 65.45 -17.72
C PRO A 14 -15.27 65.91 -17.68
N LEU A 15 -15.51 67.10 -18.23
CA LEU A 15 -16.76 67.86 -18.36
C LEU A 15 -17.67 67.34 -19.50
N PRO A 16 -18.96 67.75 -19.55
CA PRO A 16 -20.00 67.07 -20.31
C PRO A 16 -20.15 67.60 -21.74
N GLY A 17 -20.40 66.69 -22.68
CA GLY A 17 -20.99 67.01 -23.98
C GLY A 17 -20.27 66.37 -25.16
N GLU A 18 -20.75 65.19 -25.57
CA GLU A 18 -20.88 64.84 -27.00
C GLU A 18 -21.85 63.66 -27.12
N ASN A 19 -22.90 63.86 -27.93
CA ASN A 19 -24.02 62.94 -28.11
C ASN A 19 -23.57 61.66 -28.82
N LEU A 20 -23.54 60.54 -28.10
CA LEU A 20 -23.49 59.19 -28.68
C LEU A 20 -24.90 58.60 -28.70
N ILE A 21 -25.37 58.29 -29.89
CA ILE A 21 -26.67 57.69 -30.19
C ILE A 21 -26.80 56.38 -29.40
N GLN A 22 -27.73 56.34 -28.44
CA GLN A 22 -28.10 55.13 -27.72
C GLN A 22 -28.68 54.12 -28.73
N SER A 23 -28.08 52.93 -28.79
CA SER A 23 -28.69 51.77 -29.42
C SER A 23 -29.99 51.41 -28.69
N PRO A 24 -31.08 51.02 -29.39
CA PRO A 24 -32.35 50.71 -28.76
C PRO A 24 -32.27 49.33 -28.11
N SER A 25 -31.60 49.22 -26.97
CA SER A 25 -31.56 47.99 -26.16
C SER A 25 -32.62 47.96 -25.04
N ASN A 26 -33.54 48.94 -25.00
CA ASN A 26 -34.67 48.95 -24.08
C ASN A 26 -35.95 48.31 -24.63
N VAL A 27 -35.89 47.62 -25.77
CA VAL A 27 -36.94 46.65 -26.12
C VAL A 27 -36.44 45.28 -25.68
N SER A 28 -36.63 44.98 -24.40
CA SER A 28 -36.74 43.61 -23.95
C SER A 28 -37.72 42.92 -24.91
N MET A 29 -37.25 41.90 -25.64
CA MET A 29 -38.16 41.03 -26.37
C MET A 29 -39.25 40.61 -25.38
N ALA A 30 -40.50 40.86 -25.74
CA ALA A 30 -41.63 40.39 -24.95
C ALA A 30 -41.41 38.90 -24.67
N ARG A 31 -41.55 38.48 -23.40
CA ARG A 31 -41.60 37.08 -23.02
C ARG A 31 -42.73 36.44 -23.81
N ASN A 32 -42.44 35.78 -24.91
CA ASN A 32 -43.33 34.79 -25.48
C ASN A 32 -43.29 33.60 -24.53
N THR A 33 -44.20 33.60 -23.55
CA THR A 33 -44.65 32.38 -22.91
C THR A 33 -45.18 31.48 -24.02
N SER A 34 -44.54 30.35 -24.28
CA SER A 34 -45.19 29.24 -24.98
C SER A 34 -46.34 28.78 -24.09
N SER A 35 -47.52 29.33 -24.35
CA SER A 35 -48.78 29.01 -23.69
C SER A 35 -49.14 27.55 -23.94
N GLY A 36 -49.52 26.83 -22.88
CA GLY A 36 -49.98 25.45 -22.93
C GLY A 36 -51.37 25.30 -23.54
N GLU A 37 -51.54 25.65 -24.82
CA GLU A 37 -52.77 25.43 -25.58
C GLU A 37 -52.49 24.57 -26.82
N LEU A 38 -52.61 23.25 -26.67
CA LEU A 38 -52.73 22.28 -27.77
C LEU A 38 -54.14 22.35 -28.39
N GLN A 39 -54.60 23.54 -28.77
CA GLN A 39 -55.94 23.71 -29.32
C GLN A 39 -55.99 24.81 -30.40
N ASN A 40 -55.35 24.54 -31.54
CA ASN A 40 -55.83 24.85 -32.91
C ASN A 40 -54.69 24.75 -33.95
N GLY A 41 -54.64 23.61 -34.65
CA GLY A 41 -54.59 23.45 -36.12
C GLY A 41 -53.63 24.20 -37.05
N GLU A 42 -52.96 25.31 -36.71
CA GLU A 42 -52.09 26.02 -37.66
C GLU A 42 -50.88 26.70 -36.97
N HIS A 43 -49.86 25.92 -36.61
CA HIS A 43 -48.53 26.48 -36.37
C HIS A 43 -47.92 26.89 -37.72
N LYS A 44 -48.05 28.18 -38.06
CA LYS A 44 -47.24 28.79 -39.12
C LYS A 44 -45.77 28.70 -38.72
N THR A 45 -45.03 27.79 -39.35
CA THR A 45 -43.58 27.66 -39.21
C THR A 45 -42.92 29.04 -39.38
N ASN A 46 -42.03 29.39 -38.45
CA ASN A 46 -41.42 30.72 -38.41
C ASN A 46 -40.35 30.87 -39.50
N THR A 47 -40.80 31.08 -40.74
CA THR A 47 -39.96 31.15 -41.95
C THR A 47 -38.94 32.28 -41.93
N HIS A 48 -39.14 33.30 -41.08
CA HIS A 48 -38.18 34.38 -40.91
C HIS A 48 -36.95 33.94 -40.09
N PHE A 49 -37.11 32.95 -39.21
CA PHE A 49 -36.02 32.35 -38.42
C PHE A 49 -35.22 31.34 -39.26
N MET A 50 -35.86 30.62 -40.18
CA MET A 50 -35.21 29.70 -41.12
C MET A 50 -34.04 30.30 -41.89
N ARG A 51 -34.11 31.59 -42.25
CA ARG A 51 -33.07 32.26 -43.03
C ARG A 51 -31.75 32.44 -42.27
N LYS A 52 -31.75 32.31 -40.94
CA LYS A 52 -30.56 32.44 -40.09
C LYS A 52 -29.88 31.09 -39.80
N ILE A 53 -30.51 29.98 -40.19
CA ILE A 53 -30.04 28.64 -39.90
C ILE A 53 -29.17 28.15 -41.09
N PRO A 54 -27.96 27.63 -40.84
CA PRO A 54 -27.11 27.12 -41.90
C PRO A 54 -27.74 25.90 -42.61
N ALA A 55 -27.42 25.74 -43.90
CA ALA A 55 -27.88 24.59 -44.66
C ALA A 55 -27.29 23.28 -44.08
N GLY A 56 -28.15 22.28 -43.86
CA GLY A 56 -27.75 21.02 -43.23
C GLY A 56 -27.73 21.04 -41.70
N ALA A 57 -28.27 22.09 -41.06
CA ALA A 57 -28.45 22.09 -39.61
C ALA A 57 -29.36 20.94 -39.16
N GLU A 58 -29.06 20.41 -37.98
CA GLU A 58 -29.87 19.42 -37.28
C GLU A 58 -30.31 19.99 -35.93
N ALA A 59 -31.50 19.63 -35.48
CA ALA A 59 -32.07 20.11 -34.22
C ALA A 59 -31.73 19.21 -33.03
N SER A 60 -31.61 19.82 -31.85
CA SER A 60 -31.55 19.15 -30.56
C SER A 60 -32.77 19.56 -29.74
N ASN A 61 -33.66 18.62 -29.42
CA ASN A 61 -34.87 18.90 -28.64
C ASN A 61 -34.62 18.62 -27.16
N ILE A 62 -35.04 19.54 -26.31
CA ILE A 62 -34.85 19.47 -24.87
C ILE A 62 -36.24 19.53 -24.24
N LEU A 63 -36.69 18.38 -23.76
CA LEU A 63 -38.02 18.15 -23.23
C LEU A 63 -37.92 18.04 -21.73
N VAL A 64 -38.59 18.94 -21.04
CA VAL A 64 -38.56 19.03 -19.58
C VAL A 64 -39.98 19.05 -19.07
N GLY A 65 -40.31 18.24 -18.07
CA GLY A 65 -41.65 18.18 -17.53
C GLY A 65 -41.75 17.59 -16.13
N GLU A 66 -42.87 17.88 -15.47
CA GLU A 66 -43.25 17.25 -14.21
C GLU A 66 -44.31 16.19 -14.47
N VAL A 67 -44.21 15.06 -13.76
CA VAL A 67 -45.20 13.98 -13.79
C VAL A 67 -45.44 13.48 -12.37
N ASP A 68 -46.69 13.19 -12.04
CA ASP A 68 -47.16 12.83 -10.70
C ASP A 68 -46.84 11.39 -10.28
N PHE A 69 -46.52 10.51 -11.23
CA PHE A 69 -46.22 9.10 -10.97
C PHE A 69 -44.73 8.79 -10.75
N LEU A 70 -43.82 9.76 -10.91
CA LEU A 70 -42.39 9.54 -10.70
C LEU A 70 -41.97 9.91 -9.27
N ASP A 71 -41.40 8.97 -8.52
CA ASP A 71 -40.82 9.23 -7.20
C ASP A 71 -39.46 9.94 -7.27
N LYS A 72 -38.78 9.89 -8.43
CA LYS A 72 -37.42 10.42 -8.66
C LYS A 72 -37.30 11.03 -10.05
N THR A 73 -36.33 11.92 -10.21
CA THR A 73 -36.00 12.49 -11.52
C THR A 73 -35.42 11.44 -12.46
N LEU A 74 -35.85 11.49 -13.72
CA LEU A 74 -35.37 10.65 -14.80
C LEU A 74 -34.83 11.55 -15.90
N ALA A 75 -33.57 11.31 -16.28
CA ALA A 75 -32.91 11.98 -17.39
C ALA A 75 -32.50 10.97 -18.46
N ALA A 76 -32.79 11.28 -19.72
CA ALA A 76 -32.38 10.47 -20.86
C ALA A 76 -31.79 11.37 -21.95
N PHE A 77 -30.65 10.97 -22.50
CA PHE A 77 -30.04 11.60 -23.66
C PHE A 77 -30.05 10.62 -24.83
N LEU A 78 -30.71 10.99 -25.91
CA LEU A 78 -30.89 10.16 -27.08
C LEU A 78 -30.22 10.81 -28.28
N ARG A 79 -29.44 10.02 -29.02
CA ARG A 79 -28.93 10.37 -30.34
C ARG A 79 -29.54 9.43 -31.37
N LEU A 80 -30.27 9.98 -32.33
CA LEU A 80 -30.86 9.20 -33.42
C LEU A 80 -29.75 8.70 -34.38
N SER A 81 -29.97 7.55 -35.00
CA SER A 81 -29.03 6.99 -36.00
C SER A 81 -29.01 7.82 -37.28
N SER A 82 -30.18 8.27 -37.73
CA SER A 82 -30.41 9.23 -38.81
C SER A 82 -31.26 10.39 -38.30
N ALA A 83 -30.91 11.62 -38.65
CA ALA A 83 -31.72 12.78 -38.26
C ALA A 83 -33.11 12.69 -38.93
N ALA A 84 -34.16 12.97 -38.18
CA ALA A 84 -35.54 12.78 -38.63
C ALA A 84 -36.40 14.00 -38.29
N VAL A 85 -37.26 14.41 -39.21
CA VAL A 85 -38.22 15.51 -38.99
C VAL A 85 -39.35 14.99 -38.12
N MET A 86 -39.42 15.46 -36.86
CA MET A 86 -40.42 15.02 -35.88
C MET A 86 -41.54 16.05 -35.71
N GLY A 87 -42.24 16.33 -36.82
CA GLY A 87 -43.47 17.15 -36.83
C GLY A 87 -43.36 18.45 -36.04
N ASP A 88 -44.29 18.64 -35.10
CA ASP A 88 -44.48 19.88 -34.33
C ASP A 88 -43.54 20.03 -33.13
N LEU A 89 -42.55 19.14 -32.96
CA LEU A 89 -41.62 19.21 -31.83
C LEU A 89 -40.67 20.42 -31.94
N THR A 90 -40.40 20.85 -33.17
CA THR A 90 -39.51 21.97 -33.49
C THR A 90 -40.29 23.10 -34.15
N GLU A 91 -40.07 24.35 -33.73
CA GLU A 91 -40.71 25.55 -34.32
C GLU A 91 -40.44 25.69 -35.84
N VAL A 92 -39.37 25.05 -36.29
CA VAL A 92 -38.84 25.09 -37.64
C VAL A 92 -38.63 23.68 -38.16
N PRO A 93 -38.93 23.37 -39.45
CA PRO A 93 -38.82 22.02 -39.99
C PRO A 93 -37.37 21.58 -40.23
N VAL A 94 -36.60 21.47 -39.15
CA VAL A 94 -35.21 20.98 -39.12
C VAL A 94 -35.23 19.54 -38.61
N PRO A 95 -34.51 18.60 -39.24
CA PRO A 95 -34.46 17.23 -38.76
C PRO A 95 -33.81 17.18 -37.38
N THR A 96 -34.44 16.49 -36.45
CA THR A 96 -33.92 16.30 -35.10
C THR A 96 -32.88 15.20 -35.09
N ARG A 97 -31.76 15.44 -34.41
CA ARG A 97 -30.69 14.47 -34.17
C ARG A 97 -30.58 14.03 -32.73
N PHE A 98 -30.74 14.98 -31.81
CA PHE A 98 -30.60 14.75 -30.38
C PHE A 98 -31.91 15.05 -29.67
N ILE A 99 -32.20 14.27 -28.63
CA ILE A 99 -33.33 14.50 -27.74
C ILE A 99 -32.82 14.34 -26.31
N PHE A 100 -33.02 15.35 -25.49
CA PHE A 100 -32.85 15.26 -24.06
C PHE A 100 -34.21 15.28 -23.39
N VAL A 101 -34.47 14.34 -22.51
CA VAL A 101 -35.72 14.23 -21.75
C VAL A 101 -35.39 14.27 -20.27
N LEU A 102 -35.96 15.24 -19.56
CA LEU A 102 -35.88 15.35 -18.10
C LEU A 102 -37.29 15.37 -17.53
N LEU A 103 -37.65 14.33 -16.79
CA LEU A 103 -38.93 14.20 -16.10
C LEU A 103 -38.70 14.08 -14.59
N GLY A 104 -39.59 14.61 -13.77
CA GLY A 104 -39.49 14.45 -12.32
C GLY A 104 -40.81 14.67 -11.58
N PRO A 105 -40.82 14.43 -10.26
CA PRO A 105 -42.00 14.65 -9.42
C PRO A 105 -42.46 16.11 -9.44
N PRO A 106 -43.75 16.38 -9.16
CA PRO A 106 -44.27 17.73 -9.04
C PRO A 106 -43.64 18.47 -7.86
N GLY A 107 -43.36 19.77 -8.05
CA GLY A 107 -42.89 20.67 -6.99
C GLY A 107 -41.51 21.31 -7.23
N SER A 108 -40.92 21.10 -8.41
CA SER A 108 -39.58 21.63 -8.77
C SER A 108 -39.48 22.14 -10.21
N HIS A 109 -40.60 22.56 -10.82
CA HIS A 109 -40.71 23.01 -12.21
C HIS A 109 -39.67 24.06 -12.61
N THR A 110 -39.42 25.05 -11.73
CA THR A 110 -38.41 26.08 -11.96
C THR A 110 -37.00 25.50 -12.06
N SER A 111 -36.66 24.54 -11.20
CA SER A 111 -35.36 23.86 -11.22
C SER A 111 -35.19 23.04 -12.51
N PHE A 112 -36.22 22.29 -12.91
CA PHE A 112 -36.15 21.52 -14.15
C PHE A 112 -36.00 22.42 -15.38
N HIS A 113 -36.72 23.53 -15.43
CA HIS A 113 -36.57 24.52 -16.49
C HIS A 113 -35.14 25.07 -16.58
N GLU A 114 -34.51 25.38 -15.44
CA GLU A 114 -33.10 25.82 -15.41
C GLU A 114 -32.13 24.73 -15.86
N ILE A 115 -32.38 23.46 -15.52
CA ILE A 115 -31.58 22.33 -16.03
C ILE A 115 -31.74 22.20 -17.56
N GLY A 116 -32.96 22.36 -18.08
CA GLY A 116 -33.21 22.39 -19.52
C GLY A 116 -32.44 23.49 -20.23
N ARG A 117 -32.41 24.70 -19.65
CA ARG A 117 -31.62 25.83 -20.17
C ARG A 117 -30.11 25.56 -20.14
N ALA A 118 -29.62 24.96 -19.06
CA ALA A 118 -28.21 24.57 -18.96
C ALA A 118 -27.84 23.56 -20.05
N MET A 119 -28.69 22.55 -20.26
CA MET A 119 -28.47 21.54 -21.31
C MET A 119 -28.53 22.16 -22.72
N ALA A 120 -29.41 23.13 -22.95
CA ALA A 120 -29.50 23.85 -24.24
C ALA A 120 -28.23 24.65 -24.53
N THR A 121 -27.68 25.28 -23.49
CA THR A 121 -26.42 26.02 -23.58
C THR A 121 -25.27 25.07 -23.89
N LEU A 122 -25.22 23.93 -23.21
CA LEU A 122 -24.21 22.90 -23.43
C LEU A 122 -24.27 22.33 -24.86
N MET A 123 -25.45 22.01 -25.38
CA MET A 123 -25.64 21.52 -26.76
C MET A 123 -25.29 22.57 -27.84
N SER A 124 -25.22 23.85 -27.47
CA SER A 124 -24.81 24.93 -28.36
C SER A 124 -23.29 25.12 -28.41
N ASP A 125 -22.53 24.47 -27.51
CA ASP A 125 -21.07 24.50 -27.52
C ASP A 125 -20.50 23.57 -28.61
N GLU A 126 -19.54 24.07 -29.40
CA GLU A 126 -18.96 23.31 -30.52
C GLU A 126 -18.18 22.05 -30.09
N ILE A 127 -17.52 21.99 -28.90
CA ILE A 127 -16.82 20.76 -28.47
C ILE A 127 -17.85 19.75 -28.04
N PHE A 128 -18.77 20.17 -27.17
CA PHE A 128 -19.73 19.25 -26.60
C PHE A 128 -20.59 18.64 -27.70
N HIS A 129 -20.95 19.44 -28.71
CA HIS A 129 -21.59 18.99 -29.93
C HIS A 129 -20.80 17.85 -30.64
N GLU A 130 -19.51 18.06 -30.92
CA GLU A 130 -18.65 17.03 -31.54
C GLU A 130 -18.52 15.76 -30.68
N VAL A 131 -18.35 15.93 -29.36
CA VAL A 131 -18.30 14.83 -28.39
C VAL A 131 -19.61 14.04 -28.43
N ALA A 132 -20.76 14.72 -28.47
CA ALA A 132 -22.08 14.10 -28.55
C ALA A 132 -22.28 13.30 -29.85
N TYR A 133 -21.71 13.73 -30.98
CA TYR A 133 -21.74 12.93 -32.23
C TYR A 133 -20.84 11.70 -32.19
N ARG A 134 -19.73 11.75 -31.46
CA ARG A 134 -18.75 10.65 -31.41
C ARG A 134 -18.98 9.69 -30.25
N ALA A 135 -19.74 10.11 -29.24
CA ALA A 135 -19.98 9.34 -28.03
C ALA A 135 -20.58 7.95 -28.33
N LYS A 136 -19.99 6.90 -27.74
CA LYS A 136 -20.50 5.51 -27.78
C LYS A 136 -20.95 5.00 -26.42
N LYS A 137 -20.55 5.68 -25.35
CA LYS A 137 -20.78 5.37 -23.93
C LYS A 137 -21.16 6.64 -23.18
N ARG A 138 -21.84 6.49 -22.04
CA ARG A 138 -22.23 7.60 -21.15
C ARG A 138 -21.03 8.41 -20.64
N GLU A 139 -19.88 7.74 -20.41
CA GLU A 139 -18.67 8.36 -19.87
C GLU A 139 -18.15 9.49 -20.77
N HIS A 140 -18.27 9.35 -22.09
CA HIS A 140 -17.83 10.40 -23.03
C HIS A 140 -18.67 11.67 -22.91
N LEU A 141 -19.98 11.53 -22.68
CA LEU A 141 -20.86 12.68 -22.47
C LEU A 141 -20.55 13.37 -21.14
N LEU A 142 -20.29 12.60 -20.08
CA LEU A 142 -19.91 13.15 -18.77
C LEU A 142 -18.58 13.91 -18.85
N ALA A 143 -17.57 13.35 -19.50
CA ALA A 143 -16.29 14.03 -19.71
C ALA A 143 -16.45 15.36 -20.49
N GLY A 144 -17.35 15.38 -21.49
CA GLY A 144 -17.67 16.62 -22.21
C GLY A 144 -18.38 17.66 -21.36
N VAL A 145 -19.22 17.24 -20.39
CA VAL A 145 -19.83 18.16 -19.41
C VAL A 145 -18.74 18.75 -18.51
N ASP A 146 -17.84 17.93 -18.01
CA ASP A 146 -16.75 18.37 -17.11
C ASP A 146 -15.82 19.39 -17.83
N GLU A 147 -15.42 19.10 -19.06
CA GLU A 147 -14.60 20.01 -19.88
C GLU A 147 -15.31 21.36 -20.12
N PHE A 148 -16.62 21.33 -20.34
CA PHE A 148 -17.41 22.56 -20.46
C PHE A 148 -17.44 23.35 -19.15
N LEU A 149 -17.65 22.69 -18.01
CA LEU A 149 -17.72 23.34 -16.70
C LEU A 149 -16.39 23.98 -16.30
N ASP A 150 -15.25 23.36 -16.62
CA ASP A 150 -13.91 23.94 -16.39
C ASP A 150 -13.69 25.26 -17.13
N ALA A 151 -14.35 25.46 -18.27
CA ALA A 151 -14.26 26.68 -19.07
C ALA A 151 -15.30 27.74 -18.69
N VAL A 152 -16.36 27.38 -17.95
CA VAL A 152 -17.41 28.31 -17.54
C VAL A 152 -16.90 29.21 -16.41
N THR A 153 -16.95 30.52 -16.65
CA THR A 153 -16.69 31.50 -15.60
C THR A 153 -17.95 31.66 -14.74
N VAL A 154 -17.87 31.24 -13.48
CA VAL A 154 -18.95 31.41 -12.51
C VAL A 154 -18.82 32.79 -11.85
N LEU A 155 -19.88 33.60 -11.97
CA LEU A 155 -19.97 34.88 -11.28
C LEU A 155 -20.68 34.67 -9.93
N PRO A 156 -20.03 35.02 -8.79
CA PRO A 156 -20.65 34.85 -7.48
C PRO A 156 -21.82 35.82 -7.28
N PRO A 157 -22.94 35.37 -6.68
CA PRO A 157 -24.07 36.24 -6.37
C PRO A 157 -23.72 37.20 -5.23
N GLY A 158 -23.99 38.51 -5.41
CA GLY A 158 -23.93 39.52 -4.34
C GLY A 158 -22.71 40.46 -4.35
N GLU A 159 -21.63 40.12 -5.04
CA GLU A 159 -20.45 41.00 -5.21
C GLU A 159 -20.38 41.65 -6.59
N TRP A 160 -21.30 41.30 -7.48
CA TRP A 160 -21.33 41.80 -8.85
C TRP A 160 -22.29 42.99 -8.99
N ASP A 161 -21.76 44.15 -9.40
CA ASP A 161 -22.56 45.33 -9.75
C ASP A 161 -23.09 45.20 -11.19
N PRO A 162 -24.41 45.10 -11.41
CA PRO A 162 -25.02 44.96 -12.74
C PRO A 162 -24.75 46.14 -13.69
N SER A 163 -24.33 47.29 -13.16
CA SER A 163 -24.02 48.49 -13.95
C SER A 163 -22.61 48.47 -14.54
N ILE A 164 -21.72 47.59 -14.06
CA ILE A 164 -20.37 47.44 -14.59
C ILE A 164 -20.42 46.57 -15.85
N ARG A 165 -20.16 47.18 -17.01
CA ARG A 165 -20.03 46.46 -18.28
C ARG A 165 -18.74 45.65 -18.27
N ILE A 166 -18.83 44.32 -18.32
CA ILE A 166 -17.67 43.45 -18.58
C ILE A 166 -17.23 43.73 -20.01
N GLU A 167 -16.05 44.33 -20.17
CA GLU A 167 -15.42 44.36 -21.48
C GLU A 167 -15.05 42.92 -21.86
N PRO A 168 -15.34 42.48 -23.09
CA PRO A 168 -14.92 41.16 -23.54
C PRO A 168 -13.40 41.04 -23.32
N PRO A 169 -12.92 39.88 -22.85
CA PRO A 169 -11.50 39.69 -22.57
C PRO A 169 -10.66 40.10 -23.78
N ALA A 170 -9.60 40.88 -23.54
CA ALA A 170 -8.76 41.47 -24.59
C ALA A 170 -8.13 40.42 -25.54
N ALA A 171 -8.08 39.17 -25.11
CA ALA A 171 -7.82 38.01 -25.95
C ALA A 171 -8.80 36.90 -25.59
N ILE A 172 -9.49 36.36 -26.60
CA ILE A 172 -10.24 35.11 -26.46
C ILE A 172 -9.20 34.02 -26.20
N PRO A 173 -9.30 33.21 -25.13
CA PRO A 173 -8.41 32.08 -24.91
C PRO A 173 -8.36 31.22 -26.18
N SER A 174 -7.16 30.88 -26.65
CA SER A 174 -6.98 30.21 -27.93
C SER A 174 -7.70 28.86 -27.95
N GLN A 175 -8.75 28.73 -28.77
CA GLN A 175 -9.40 27.45 -29.06
C GLN A 175 -8.53 26.50 -29.91
N GLU A 176 -7.28 26.84 -30.19
CA GLU A 176 -6.36 26.01 -30.98
C GLU A 176 -6.02 24.69 -30.30
N VAL A 177 -6.03 24.62 -28.96
CA VAL A 177 -5.90 23.35 -28.22
C VAL A 177 -7.12 22.45 -28.47
N ARG A 178 -8.30 23.07 -28.64
CA ARG A 178 -9.61 22.46 -28.83
C ARG A 178 -9.87 21.99 -30.28
N LYS A 179 -9.29 22.65 -31.28
CA LYS A 179 -9.44 22.30 -32.72
C LYS A 179 -8.38 21.34 -33.26
N ARG A 180 -7.33 21.05 -32.49
CA ARG A 180 -6.40 19.99 -32.88
C ARG A 180 -7.20 18.68 -32.88
N PRO A 181 -7.26 17.96 -34.01
CA PRO A 181 -7.65 16.56 -33.97
C PRO A 181 -6.79 15.91 -32.88
N PRO A 182 -7.32 15.00 -32.05
CA PRO A 182 -6.43 14.14 -31.27
C PRO A 182 -5.41 13.60 -32.27
N GLU A 183 -4.12 13.85 -32.00
CA GLU A 183 -3.07 13.21 -32.78
C GLU A 183 -3.48 11.75 -32.92
N LYS A 184 -3.55 11.28 -34.16
CA LYS A 184 -3.74 9.87 -34.43
C LYS A 184 -2.49 9.16 -33.90
N ASN A 185 -2.44 8.92 -32.59
CA ASN A 185 -1.92 7.66 -32.10
C ASN A 185 -2.91 6.62 -32.62
N PRO A 186 -2.50 5.77 -33.57
CA PRO A 186 -3.40 4.80 -34.14
C PRO A 186 -3.68 3.74 -33.06
N LYS A 187 -4.83 3.88 -32.41
CA LYS A 187 -5.35 3.05 -31.29
C LYS A 187 -4.59 3.24 -29.97
N GLU A 188 -5.26 3.82 -28.99
CA GLU A 188 -5.24 3.26 -27.64
C GLU A 188 -6.74 3.07 -27.29
N GLU A 189 -7.42 1.94 -27.57
CA GLU A 189 -7.36 0.76 -26.67
C GLU A 189 -6.07 0.84 -25.89
N ILE A 190 -6.12 1.42 -24.69
CA ILE A 190 -5.08 1.15 -23.70
C ILE A 190 -5.03 -0.36 -23.66
N ASP A 191 -4.08 -0.92 -24.39
CA ASP A 191 -3.76 -2.31 -24.32
C ASP A 191 -3.23 -2.39 -22.90
N GLU A 192 -4.02 -2.96 -21.99
CA GLU A 192 -3.60 -3.15 -20.60
C GLU A 192 -2.20 -3.79 -20.59
N GLU A 193 -1.88 -4.58 -21.61
CA GLU A 193 -0.57 -5.16 -21.87
C GLU A 193 0.53 -4.14 -22.22
N GLU A 194 0.25 -3.06 -22.97
CA GLU A 194 1.21 -2.00 -23.28
C GLU A 194 1.41 -1.02 -22.11
N GLU A 195 0.35 -0.69 -21.36
CA GLU A 195 0.47 0.11 -20.15
C GLU A 195 1.18 -0.67 -19.03
N GLU A 196 0.89 -1.97 -18.87
CA GLU A 196 1.68 -2.87 -18.03
C GLU A 196 3.12 -2.98 -18.52
N ALA A 197 3.38 -3.06 -19.83
CA ALA A 197 4.74 -3.06 -20.36
C ALA A 197 5.50 -1.75 -20.03
N ARG A 198 4.84 -0.60 -20.15
CA ARG A 198 5.40 0.70 -19.75
C ARG A 198 5.67 0.77 -18.24
N GLN A 199 4.77 0.23 -17.40
CA GLN A 199 4.99 0.12 -15.96
C GLN A 199 6.14 -0.86 -15.61
N ARG A 200 6.29 -1.95 -16.37
CA ARG A 200 7.42 -2.91 -16.25
C ARG A 200 8.75 -2.25 -16.63
N GLU A 201 8.76 -1.39 -17.65
CA GLU A 201 9.95 -0.60 -18.01
C GLU A 201 10.28 0.46 -16.97
N GLN A 202 9.27 1.16 -16.42
CA GLN A 202 9.47 2.16 -15.36
C GLN A 202 9.97 1.54 -14.04
N SER A 203 9.46 0.36 -13.68
CA SER A 203 9.98 -0.44 -12.56
C SER A 203 11.35 -1.06 -12.86
N GLY A 204 11.82 -1.00 -14.12
CA GLY A 204 13.11 -1.50 -14.58
C GLY A 204 13.24 -3.02 -14.44
N LEU A 205 12.11 -3.72 -14.56
CA LEU A 205 12.02 -5.18 -14.62
C LEU A 205 11.92 -5.68 -16.08
N SER A 206 12.27 -4.82 -17.05
CA SER A 206 12.40 -5.20 -18.46
C SER A 206 13.81 -5.72 -18.76
N ARG A 207 13.91 -6.70 -19.69
CA ARG A 207 15.22 -7.23 -20.12
C ARG A 207 15.98 -6.14 -20.88
N SER A 208 17.20 -5.83 -20.45
CA SER A 208 18.02 -4.79 -21.10
C SER A 208 18.70 -5.27 -22.38
N GLY A 209 18.79 -6.59 -22.61
CA GLY A 209 19.41 -7.18 -23.80
C GLY A 209 20.94 -7.01 -23.86
N ARG A 210 21.57 -6.56 -22.79
CA ARG A 210 23.02 -6.39 -22.63
C ARG A 210 23.48 -7.14 -21.39
N LEU A 211 24.67 -7.75 -21.43
CA LEU A 211 25.25 -8.39 -20.24
C LEU A 211 25.40 -7.36 -19.12
N PHE A 212 24.87 -7.67 -17.93
CA PHE A 212 24.80 -6.77 -16.76
C PHE A 212 23.99 -5.48 -16.99
N GLY A 213 23.15 -5.41 -18.01
CA GLY A 213 22.38 -4.22 -18.34
C GLY A 213 21.40 -3.82 -17.23
N GLY A 214 20.69 -4.78 -16.64
CA GLY A 214 19.79 -4.55 -15.51
C GLY A 214 20.52 -3.98 -14.29
N LEU A 215 21.66 -4.59 -13.91
CA LEU A 215 22.46 -4.13 -12.76
C LEU A 215 22.96 -2.69 -12.93
N VAL A 216 23.40 -2.30 -14.13
CA VAL A 216 23.85 -0.93 -14.40
C VAL A 216 22.68 0.07 -14.30
N ASN A 217 21.50 -0.32 -14.76
CA ASN A 217 20.29 0.50 -14.64
C ASN A 217 19.87 0.68 -13.18
N ASP A 218 19.96 -0.37 -12.36
CA ASP A 218 19.69 -0.33 -10.92
C ASP A 218 20.66 0.63 -10.21
N LEU A 219 21.96 0.51 -10.51
CA LEU A 219 22.97 1.39 -9.93
C LEU A 219 22.75 2.86 -10.32
N LYS A 220 22.40 3.12 -11.59
CA LYS A 220 22.09 4.47 -12.08
C LYS A 220 20.88 5.07 -11.36
N ARG A 221 19.86 4.25 -11.07
CA ARG A 221 18.66 4.66 -10.32
C ARG A 221 18.96 4.93 -8.84
N LYS A 222 19.79 4.11 -8.19
CA LYS A 222 20.09 4.23 -6.74
C LYS A 222 21.13 5.32 -6.42
N LYS A 223 22.10 5.57 -7.29
CA LYS A 223 23.20 6.53 -7.08
C LYS A 223 22.79 7.92 -6.54
N PRO A 224 21.75 8.60 -7.05
CA PRO A 224 21.39 9.94 -6.55
C PRO A 224 20.86 9.92 -5.10
N TRP A 225 20.22 8.83 -4.66
CA TRP A 225 19.59 8.71 -3.35
C TRP A 225 20.55 8.25 -2.24
N TYR A 226 21.71 7.68 -2.60
CA TYR A 226 22.62 7.08 -1.62
C TYR A 226 23.04 8.06 -0.51
N TRP A 227 23.34 9.31 -0.87
CA TRP A 227 23.74 10.33 0.10
C TRP A 227 22.57 10.92 0.88
N SER A 228 21.37 10.98 0.28
CA SER A 228 20.17 11.43 1.01
C SER A 228 19.76 10.43 2.07
N ASP A 229 19.90 9.12 1.81
CA ASP A 229 19.51 8.06 2.74
C ASP A 229 20.21 8.20 4.12
N PHE A 230 21.49 8.59 4.15
CA PHE A 230 22.21 8.85 5.42
C PHE A 230 21.72 10.08 6.17
N LYS A 231 21.29 11.11 5.43
CA LYS A 231 20.74 12.33 6.03
C LYS A 231 19.35 12.08 6.61
N ASP A 232 18.53 11.32 5.90
CA ASP A 232 17.17 10.98 6.29
C ASP A 232 17.13 9.99 7.46
N GLY A 233 18.13 9.12 7.57
CA GLY A 233 18.29 8.19 8.70
C GLY A 233 18.59 8.87 10.04
N LEU A 234 18.93 10.17 10.08
CA LEU A 234 19.29 10.90 11.29
C LEU A 234 18.07 11.39 12.11
N SER A 235 16.92 10.75 11.95
CA SER A 235 15.69 11.06 12.67
C SER A 235 15.60 10.31 14.00
N MET A 236 15.06 10.95 15.04
CA MET A 236 14.85 10.30 16.36
C MET A 236 13.96 9.06 16.28
N LYS A 237 13.04 8.98 15.30
CA LYS A 237 12.22 7.80 15.06
C LYS A 237 13.04 6.59 14.60
N CYS A 238 14.14 6.82 13.88
CA CYS A 238 15.02 5.75 13.40
C CYS A 238 15.75 5.04 14.55
N ILE A 239 16.04 5.75 15.65
CA ILE A 239 16.68 5.17 16.83
C ILE A 239 15.77 4.13 17.50
N ALA A 240 14.48 4.46 17.65
CA ALA A 240 13.50 3.53 18.22
C ALA A 240 13.34 2.27 17.34
N SER A 241 13.24 2.46 16.01
CA SER A 241 13.18 1.34 15.07
C SER A 241 14.44 0.49 15.09
N TRP A 242 15.62 1.09 15.24
CA TRP A 242 16.89 0.37 15.32
C TRP A 242 16.96 -0.55 16.55
N ILE A 243 16.58 -0.05 17.73
CA ILE A 243 16.55 -0.86 18.96
C ILE A 243 15.53 -2.00 18.84
N PHE A 244 14.33 -1.71 18.32
CA PHE A 244 13.29 -2.72 18.13
C PHE A 244 13.74 -3.82 17.16
N LEU A 245 14.29 -3.45 16.00
CA LEU A 245 14.77 -4.40 15.00
C LEU A 245 15.96 -5.21 15.50
N TYR A 246 16.85 -4.62 16.31
CA TYR A 246 17.97 -5.34 16.91
C TYR A 246 17.48 -6.57 17.69
N PHE A 247 16.54 -6.39 18.63
CA PHE A 247 15.98 -7.52 19.39
C PHE A 247 15.14 -8.47 18.53
N ALA A 248 14.39 -7.93 17.57
CA ALA A 248 13.58 -8.73 16.66
C ALA A 248 14.44 -9.67 15.78
N CYS A 249 15.64 -9.23 15.37
CA CYS A 249 16.55 -10.02 14.55
C CYS A 249 17.49 -10.91 15.38
N LEU A 250 17.84 -10.49 16.59
CA LEU A 250 18.75 -11.23 17.48
C LEU A 250 18.16 -12.56 17.97
N SER A 251 16.86 -12.59 18.27
CA SER A 251 16.22 -13.82 18.77
C SER A 251 16.21 -14.94 17.71
N PRO A 252 15.70 -14.73 16.47
CA PRO A 252 15.72 -15.76 15.44
C PRO A 252 17.12 -16.23 15.05
N ILE A 253 18.12 -15.34 14.98
CA ILE A 253 19.48 -15.73 14.60
C ILE A 253 20.14 -16.63 15.66
N ILE A 254 19.87 -16.39 16.95
CA ILE A 254 20.36 -17.26 18.03
C ILE A 254 19.62 -18.60 18.00
N THR A 255 18.29 -18.58 17.89
CA THR A 255 17.48 -19.81 17.86
C THR A 255 17.84 -20.70 16.67
N PHE A 256 17.87 -20.14 15.45
CA PHE A 256 18.24 -20.91 14.26
C PHE A 256 19.72 -21.33 14.29
N GLY A 257 20.61 -20.50 14.82
CA GLY A 257 22.01 -20.86 15.00
C GLY A 257 22.22 -22.00 16.01
N GLY A 258 21.41 -22.06 17.07
CA GLY A 258 21.40 -23.16 18.03
C GLY A 258 20.90 -24.47 17.41
N LEU A 259 19.78 -24.43 16.69
CA LEU A 259 19.26 -25.58 15.94
C LEU A 259 20.24 -26.09 14.90
N LEU A 260 20.92 -25.16 14.21
CA LEU A 260 21.95 -25.50 13.22
C LEU A 260 23.19 -26.13 13.88
N GLY A 261 23.56 -25.69 15.08
CA GLY A 261 24.62 -26.29 15.89
C GLY A 261 24.32 -27.74 16.24
N SER A 262 23.11 -28.01 16.74
CA SER A 262 22.66 -29.37 17.04
C SER A 262 22.58 -30.26 15.80
N ALA A 263 22.17 -29.69 14.65
CA ALA A 263 22.05 -30.44 13.40
C ALA A 263 23.39 -30.73 12.71
N THR A 264 24.40 -29.87 12.87
CA THR A 264 25.69 -29.96 12.15
C THR A 264 26.85 -30.47 13.02
N GLY A 265 26.55 -31.06 14.18
CA GLY A 265 27.57 -31.56 15.11
C GLY A 265 28.50 -30.46 15.64
N ASN A 266 27.97 -29.26 15.86
CA ASN A 266 28.69 -28.04 16.28
C ASN A 266 29.75 -27.52 15.29
N ASN A 267 29.70 -27.92 14.00
CA ASN A 267 30.56 -27.30 12.98
C ASN A 267 30.08 -25.88 12.61
N ILE A 268 28.78 -25.61 12.70
CA ILE A 268 28.20 -24.26 12.58
C ILE A 268 27.19 -24.06 13.70
N ALA A 269 27.51 -23.20 14.65
CA ALA A 269 26.67 -22.94 15.81
C ALA A 269 26.14 -21.49 15.81
N ALA A 270 25.62 -21.07 16.96
CA ALA A 270 25.03 -19.74 17.14
C ALA A 270 26.05 -18.61 16.95
N MET A 271 27.29 -18.79 17.37
CA MET A 271 28.32 -17.73 17.29
C MET A 271 28.74 -17.44 15.85
N GLU A 272 28.96 -18.47 15.03
CA GLU A 272 29.29 -18.33 13.62
C GLU A 272 28.13 -17.70 12.85
N SER A 273 26.89 -18.07 13.20
CA SER A 273 25.67 -17.50 12.63
C SER A 273 25.55 -16.01 12.95
N LEU A 274 25.85 -15.59 14.18
CA LEU A 274 25.86 -14.18 14.59
C LEU A 274 26.91 -13.37 13.83
N VAL A 275 28.14 -13.89 13.74
CA VAL A 275 29.23 -13.22 13.00
C VAL A 275 28.89 -13.10 11.51
N SER A 276 28.35 -14.17 10.91
CA SER A 276 27.88 -14.16 9.52
C SER A 276 26.77 -13.13 9.32
N GLY A 277 25.78 -13.07 10.21
CA GLY A 277 24.69 -12.10 10.15
C GLY A 277 25.18 -10.66 10.21
N PHE A 278 26.16 -10.36 11.07
CA PHE A 278 26.78 -9.04 11.17
C PHE A 278 27.50 -8.64 9.87
N VAL A 279 28.40 -9.48 9.35
CA VAL A 279 29.19 -9.17 8.15
C VAL A 279 28.28 -9.06 6.91
N CYS A 280 27.36 -10.01 6.73
CA CYS A 280 26.43 -9.98 5.60
C CYS A 280 25.43 -8.82 5.72
N GLY A 281 24.93 -8.52 6.92
CA GLY A 281 24.02 -7.40 7.17
C GLY A 281 24.65 -6.05 6.88
N MET A 282 25.90 -5.83 7.31
CA MET A 282 26.64 -4.60 6.96
C MET A 282 26.89 -4.50 5.45
N GLY A 283 27.39 -5.56 4.82
CA GLY A 283 27.64 -5.57 3.38
C GLY A 283 26.37 -5.29 2.58
N TYR A 284 25.26 -5.92 2.93
CA TYR A 284 23.98 -5.70 2.28
C TYR A 284 23.44 -4.29 2.55
N GLY A 285 23.55 -3.78 3.78
CA GLY A 285 23.10 -2.43 4.12
C GLY A 285 23.79 -1.33 3.29
N PHE A 286 25.10 -1.46 3.04
CA PHE A 286 25.84 -0.46 2.27
C PHE A 286 25.69 -0.59 0.75
N PHE A 287 25.50 -1.80 0.22
CA PHE A 287 25.56 -2.05 -1.23
C PHE A 287 24.22 -2.50 -1.86
N SER A 288 23.15 -2.68 -1.09
CA SER A 288 21.85 -3.10 -1.62
C SER A 288 21.10 -1.97 -2.33
N GLY A 289 20.24 -2.35 -3.29
CA GLY A 289 19.28 -1.43 -3.91
C GLY A 289 18.18 -1.00 -2.93
N GLN A 290 17.78 -1.89 -2.02
CA GLN A 290 16.75 -1.67 -1.01
C GLN A 290 17.26 -2.06 0.40
N PRO A 291 17.77 -1.09 1.17
CA PRO A 291 18.37 -1.35 2.49
C PRO A 291 17.35 -1.65 3.60
N LEU A 292 16.05 -1.56 3.31
CA LEU A 292 14.99 -1.92 4.26
C LEU A 292 14.83 -3.44 4.42
N THR A 293 15.35 -4.23 3.48
CA THR A 293 15.29 -5.69 3.55
C THR A 293 16.32 -6.21 4.56
N ILE A 294 15.87 -7.01 5.51
CA ILE A 294 16.71 -7.60 6.55
C ILE A 294 17.11 -9.02 6.12
N LEU A 295 18.41 -9.31 6.17
CA LEU A 295 18.92 -10.64 5.92
C LEU A 295 18.85 -11.49 7.20
N GLY A 296 18.37 -12.72 7.06
CA GLY A 296 18.30 -13.68 8.16
C GLY A 296 18.29 -15.11 7.66
N SER A 297 18.70 -16.04 8.54
CA SER A 297 18.55 -17.47 8.27
C SER A 297 17.07 -17.86 8.27
N THR A 298 16.69 -18.78 7.39
CA THR A 298 15.31 -19.23 7.25
C THR A 298 15.21 -20.74 7.46
N GLY A 299 14.02 -21.22 7.83
CA GLY A 299 13.76 -22.64 8.05
C GLY A 299 14.15 -23.56 6.89
N PRO A 300 13.86 -23.22 5.61
CA PRO A 300 14.29 -24.03 4.48
C PRO A 300 15.81 -24.17 4.36
N VAL A 301 16.57 -23.11 4.68
CA VAL A 301 18.03 -23.16 4.69
C VAL A 301 18.51 -24.10 5.80
N LEU A 302 17.94 -24.04 7.00
CA LEU A 302 18.24 -24.98 8.09
C LEU A 302 18.06 -26.44 7.63
N VAL A 303 16.92 -26.77 7.02
CA VAL A 303 16.63 -28.13 6.54
C VAL A 303 17.62 -28.56 5.46
N PHE A 304 17.93 -27.67 4.51
CA PHE A 304 18.94 -27.93 3.49
C PHE A 304 20.31 -28.25 4.11
N GLU A 305 20.75 -27.46 5.11
CA GLU A 305 22.02 -27.69 5.79
C GLU A 305 22.08 -29.02 6.53
N THR A 306 21.00 -29.40 7.24
CA THR A 306 20.91 -30.71 7.91
C THR A 306 21.07 -31.85 6.91
N ILE A 307 20.40 -31.77 5.76
CA ILE A 307 20.49 -32.79 4.70
C ILE A 307 21.91 -32.86 4.13
N VAL A 308 22.56 -31.71 3.89
CA VAL A 308 23.94 -31.66 3.39
C VAL A 308 24.91 -32.26 4.40
N TYR A 309 24.74 -31.96 5.69
CA TYR A 309 25.56 -32.50 6.77
C TYR A 309 25.41 -34.03 6.88
N ASP A 310 24.17 -34.53 6.89
CA ASP A 310 23.87 -35.96 6.90
C ASP A 310 24.44 -36.68 5.68
N PHE A 311 24.34 -36.06 4.50
CA PHE A 311 24.90 -36.59 3.27
C PHE A 311 26.43 -36.69 3.34
N CYS A 312 27.11 -35.63 3.77
CA CYS A 312 28.56 -35.62 3.94
C CYS A 312 29.01 -36.70 4.93
N THR A 313 28.29 -36.87 6.03
CA THR A 313 28.57 -37.88 7.04
C THR A 313 28.42 -39.31 6.51
N ARG A 314 27.39 -39.57 5.68
CA ARG A 314 27.17 -40.90 5.05
C ARG A 314 28.23 -41.25 4.02
N VAL A 315 28.69 -40.25 3.25
CA VAL A 315 29.69 -40.43 2.18
C VAL A 315 31.12 -40.38 2.74
N GLY A 316 31.33 -39.81 3.93
CA GLY A 316 32.64 -39.60 4.52
C GLY A 316 33.38 -38.38 3.95
N TRP A 317 32.64 -37.37 3.47
CA TRP A 317 33.21 -36.11 2.99
C TRP A 317 33.23 -35.06 4.10
N ASP A 318 34.22 -34.17 4.04
CA ASP A 318 34.30 -33.04 4.97
C ASP A 318 33.20 -32.01 4.64
N TYR A 319 32.34 -31.75 5.63
CA TYR A 319 31.18 -30.87 5.50
C TYR A 319 31.57 -29.43 5.13
N LEU A 320 32.61 -28.88 5.79
CA LEU A 320 33.01 -27.48 5.57
C LEU A 320 33.58 -27.28 4.16
N THR A 321 34.43 -28.21 3.70
CA THR A 321 34.96 -28.17 2.34
C THR A 321 33.86 -28.32 1.29
N PHE A 322 32.92 -29.23 1.49
CA PHE A 322 31.80 -29.41 0.56
C PHE A 322 30.87 -28.19 0.52
N ARG A 323 30.59 -27.60 1.68
CA ARG A 323 29.83 -26.34 1.82
C ARG A 323 30.48 -25.20 1.02
N PHE A 324 31.81 -25.07 1.07
CA PHE A 324 32.53 -24.05 0.29
C PHE A 324 32.31 -24.21 -1.21
N TRP A 325 32.33 -25.44 -1.73
CA TRP A 325 32.05 -25.71 -3.14
C TRP A 325 30.60 -25.42 -3.52
N ILE A 326 29.63 -25.78 -2.67
CA ILE A 326 28.22 -25.41 -2.86
C ILE A 326 28.10 -23.88 -2.96
N GLY A 327 28.68 -23.14 -2.01
CA GLY A 327 28.65 -21.68 -2.00
C GLY A 327 29.31 -21.06 -3.24
N THR A 328 30.41 -21.64 -3.70
CA THR A 328 31.10 -21.21 -4.93
C THR A 328 30.21 -21.37 -6.16
N TRP A 329 29.53 -22.51 -6.30
CA TRP A 329 28.59 -22.73 -7.40
C TRP A 329 27.37 -21.81 -7.33
N ILE A 330 26.83 -21.57 -6.13
CA ILE A 330 25.73 -20.61 -5.94
C ILE A 330 26.18 -19.22 -6.39
N ALA A 331 27.37 -18.77 -6.03
CA ALA A 331 27.90 -17.47 -6.46
C ALA A 331 28.05 -17.37 -7.99
N ILE A 332 28.56 -18.42 -8.64
CA ILE A 332 28.69 -18.47 -10.12
C ILE A 332 27.31 -18.41 -10.78
N ILE A 333 26.34 -19.20 -10.30
CA ILE A 333 24.97 -19.22 -10.85
C ILE A 333 24.30 -17.87 -10.65
N LEU A 334 24.43 -17.25 -9.48
CA LEU A 334 23.88 -15.91 -9.22
C LEU A 334 24.51 -14.85 -10.15
N LEU A 335 25.82 -14.90 -10.38
CA LEU A 335 26.49 -13.99 -11.30
C LEU A 335 25.98 -14.14 -12.74
N ILE A 336 25.74 -15.38 -13.18
CA ILE A 336 25.13 -15.66 -14.50
C ILE A 336 23.70 -15.14 -14.57
N LEU A 337 22.88 -15.36 -13.54
CA LEU A 337 21.49 -14.87 -13.50
C LEU A 337 21.42 -13.34 -13.54
N VAL A 338 22.33 -12.65 -12.83
CA VAL A 338 22.47 -11.19 -12.89
C VAL A 338 22.93 -10.74 -14.28
N ALA A 339 23.86 -11.46 -14.91
CA ALA A 339 24.34 -11.12 -16.25
C ALA A 339 23.27 -11.26 -17.34
N VAL A 340 22.32 -12.19 -17.17
CA VAL A 340 21.23 -12.50 -18.11
C VAL A 340 19.94 -11.69 -17.82
N ASP A 341 19.97 -10.77 -16.85
CA ASP A 341 18.80 -10.01 -16.41
C ASP A 341 17.61 -10.92 -16.02
N ALA A 342 17.89 -11.98 -15.25
CA ALA A 342 16.86 -12.93 -14.79
C ALA A 342 15.82 -12.29 -13.86
N SER A 343 16.13 -11.13 -13.27
CA SER A 343 15.19 -10.31 -12.47
C SER A 343 13.94 -9.92 -13.26
N ALA A 344 14.00 -9.87 -14.59
CA ALA A 344 12.83 -9.65 -15.42
C ALA A 344 11.74 -10.72 -15.23
N LEU A 345 12.09 -11.93 -14.78
CA LEU A 345 11.10 -12.97 -14.47
C LEU A 345 10.26 -12.66 -13.22
N VAL A 346 10.75 -11.80 -12.34
CA VAL A 346 10.02 -11.37 -11.14
C VAL A 346 8.75 -10.59 -11.51
N CYS A 347 8.68 -9.97 -12.70
CA CYS A 347 7.46 -9.28 -13.13
C CYS A 347 6.26 -10.22 -13.38
N TYR A 348 6.48 -11.53 -13.49
CA TYR A 348 5.40 -12.51 -13.59
C TYR A 348 4.80 -12.88 -12.22
N ILE A 349 5.44 -12.48 -11.12
CA ILE A 349 4.92 -12.66 -9.77
C ILE A 349 3.83 -11.61 -9.56
N THR A 350 2.59 -12.07 -9.51
CA THR A 350 1.43 -11.18 -9.29
C THR A 350 1.23 -10.90 -7.81
N ARG A 351 0.55 -9.80 -7.50
CA ARG A 351 0.17 -9.42 -6.13
C ARG A 351 -0.54 -10.55 -5.39
N PHE A 352 -1.37 -11.33 -6.08
CA PHE A 352 -2.03 -12.50 -5.51
C PHE A 352 -1.02 -13.52 -4.97
N THR A 353 0.04 -13.83 -5.73
CA THR A 353 1.07 -14.77 -5.27
C THR A 353 1.89 -14.22 -4.10
N GLU A 354 2.18 -12.91 -4.11
CA GLU A 354 2.89 -12.23 -3.02
C GLU A 354 2.09 -12.26 -1.71
N GLU A 355 0.81 -11.89 -1.75
CA GLU A 355 -0.06 -11.88 -0.57
C GLU A 355 -0.28 -13.28 0.01
N ASN A 356 -0.47 -14.29 -0.84
CA ASN A 356 -0.58 -15.68 -0.39
C ASN A 356 0.73 -16.19 0.24
N PHE A 357 1.87 -15.86 -0.36
CA PHE A 357 3.17 -16.26 0.17
C PHE A 357 3.46 -15.58 1.51
N ALA A 358 3.18 -14.28 1.64
CA ALA A 358 3.31 -13.55 2.90
C ALA A 358 2.40 -14.13 3.99
N CYS A 359 1.15 -14.48 3.66
CA CYS A 359 0.22 -15.14 4.57
C CYS A 359 0.76 -16.50 5.04
N LEU A 360 1.27 -17.32 4.12
CA LEU A 360 1.85 -18.63 4.44
C LEU A 360 3.02 -18.51 5.41
N ILE A 361 3.97 -17.61 5.15
CA ILE A 361 5.12 -17.38 6.04
C ILE A 361 4.66 -16.85 7.40
N GLY A 362 3.65 -15.97 7.43
CA GLY A 362 3.05 -15.47 8.67
C GLY A 362 2.47 -16.59 9.53
N VAL A 363 1.69 -17.50 8.92
CA VAL A 363 1.13 -18.68 9.61
C VAL A 363 2.22 -19.61 10.13
N ILE A 364 3.27 -19.86 9.33
CA ILE A 364 4.41 -20.69 9.74
C ILE A 364 5.13 -20.09 10.96
N PHE A 365 5.35 -18.77 10.98
CA PHE A 365 5.98 -18.12 12.13
C PHE A 365 5.11 -18.20 13.40
N ILE A 366 3.79 -18.03 13.29
CA ILE A 366 2.87 -18.18 14.42
C ILE A 366 2.91 -19.62 14.95
N TYR A 367 2.83 -20.61 14.06
CA TYR A 367 2.91 -22.02 14.43
C TYR A 367 4.23 -22.35 15.13
N LYS A 368 5.37 -21.89 14.58
CA LYS A 368 6.69 -22.10 15.17
C LYS A 368 6.84 -21.44 16.54
N ALA A 369 6.24 -20.26 16.74
CA ALA A 369 6.23 -19.61 18.05
C ALA A 369 5.46 -20.45 19.09
N ILE A 370 4.30 -21.01 18.73
CA ILE A 370 3.52 -21.88 19.61
C ILE A 370 4.26 -23.18 19.91
N GLU A 371 4.85 -23.82 18.89
CA GLU A 371 5.65 -25.04 19.04
C GLU A 371 6.80 -24.85 20.03
N ASN A 372 7.56 -23.75 19.89
CA ASN A 372 8.66 -23.43 20.80
C ASN A 372 8.20 -23.25 22.26
N VAL A 373 7.04 -22.62 22.49
CA VAL A 373 6.47 -22.47 23.84
C VAL A 373 6.06 -23.82 24.43
N ILE A 374 5.49 -24.70 23.61
CA ILE A 374 5.11 -26.05 24.05
C ILE A 374 6.34 -26.90 24.39
N LEU A 375 7.41 -26.82 23.59
CA LEU A 375 8.66 -27.54 23.85
C LEU A 375 9.25 -27.16 25.21
N ILE A 376 9.29 -25.86 25.54
CA ILE A 376 9.73 -25.39 26.86
C ILE A 376 8.86 -25.98 27.99
N GLY A 377 7.54 -26.04 27.79
CA GLY A 377 6.63 -26.65 28.76
C GLY A 377 6.81 -28.16 28.96
N ALA A 378 7.33 -28.87 27.95
CA ALA A 378 7.66 -30.28 28.03
C ALA A 378 9.01 -30.52 28.73
N ASP A 379 10.01 -29.68 28.44
CA ASP A 379 11.34 -29.75 29.08
C ASP A 379 11.28 -29.35 30.56
N PHE A 380 10.40 -28.40 30.92
CA PHE A 380 10.18 -27.93 32.29
C PHE A 380 8.73 -28.16 32.75
N PRO A 381 8.36 -29.40 33.11
CA PRO A 381 7.00 -29.71 33.53
C PRO A 381 6.64 -28.95 34.81
N MET A 382 5.54 -28.18 34.76
CA MET A 382 5.03 -27.46 35.92
C MET A 382 4.43 -28.45 36.94
N ASN A 383 5.06 -28.56 38.11
CA ASN A 383 4.53 -29.33 39.23
C ASN A 383 3.45 -28.49 39.93
N THR A 384 2.17 -28.72 39.60
CA THR A 384 1.01 -27.98 40.17
C THR A 384 0.58 -28.50 41.55
N SER A 385 1.13 -29.63 41.99
CA SER A 385 1.07 -30.07 43.38
C SER A 385 2.13 -29.31 44.18
N GLY A 386 1.70 -28.39 45.06
CA GLY A 386 2.55 -27.69 46.03
C GLY A 386 3.16 -28.59 47.12
N GLY A 387 3.49 -29.84 46.79
CA GLY A 387 4.20 -30.77 47.64
C GLY A 387 5.69 -30.49 47.59
N LYS A 388 6.35 -30.48 48.74
CA LYS A 388 7.81 -30.53 48.84
C LYS A 388 8.32 -31.70 47.98
N PRO A 389 9.43 -31.55 47.24
CA PRO A 389 10.02 -32.69 46.52
C PRO A 389 10.26 -33.83 47.52
N ASP A 390 9.72 -35.00 47.20
CA ASP A 390 9.80 -36.21 48.03
C ASP A 390 11.18 -36.85 47.84
N CYS A 391 12.21 -36.17 48.35
CA CYS A 391 13.56 -36.69 48.42
C CYS A 391 14.16 -36.33 49.78
N SER A 392 14.34 -37.35 50.62
CA SER A 392 14.91 -37.22 51.97
C SER A 392 16.19 -38.03 52.08
N CYS A 393 17.16 -37.53 52.85
CA CYS A 393 18.40 -38.25 53.10
C CYS A 393 18.20 -39.22 54.28
N ILE A 394 18.60 -40.48 54.11
CA ILE A 394 18.56 -41.53 55.15
C ILE A 394 19.99 -41.93 55.53
N PRO A 395 20.25 -42.30 56.81
CA PRO A 395 21.56 -42.78 57.25
C PRO A 395 22.09 -44.00 56.46
N PRO A 396 23.43 -44.18 56.37
CA PRO A 396 24.07 -45.31 55.69
C PRO A 396 23.60 -46.67 56.22
N ALA A 397 23.69 -47.69 55.37
CA ALA A 397 23.19 -49.07 55.57
C ALA A 397 23.85 -49.90 56.72
N GLY A 398 24.42 -49.24 57.73
CA GLY A 398 25.02 -49.86 58.92
C GLY A 398 24.49 -49.33 60.27
N ASP A 399 23.75 -48.22 60.28
CA ASP A 399 23.20 -47.63 61.52
C ASP A 399 21.72 -48.03 61.73
N PRO A 400 21.25 -48.21 62.98
CA PRO A 400 19.86 -48.56 63.24
C PRO A 400 18.92 -47.45 62.80
N LEU A 401 17.92 -47.78 61.98
CA LEU A 401 16.87 -46.85 61.54
C LEU A 401 15.95 -46.51 62.73
N SER A 402 16.36 -45.57 63.58
CA SER A 402 15.47 -44.94 64.56
C SER A 402 14.71 -43.77 63.91
N PRO A 403 13.46 -43.49 64.32
CA PRO A 403 12.70 -42.35 63.82
C PRO A 403 13.40 -41.00 64.03
N GLU A 404 14.21 -40.90 65.09
CA GLU A 404 15.01 -39.72 65.44
C GLU A 404 16.16 -39.52 64.45
N ALA A 405 16.87 -40.60 64.10
CA ALA A 405 17.93 -40.56 63.10
C ALA A 405 17.39 -40.19 61.71
N ILE A 406 16.21 -40.67 61.34
CA ILE A 406 15.58 -40.30 60.06
C ILE A 406 15.22 -38.81 60.03
N HIS A 407 14.75 -38.26 61.16
CA HIS A 407 14.39 -36.84 61.24
C HIS A 407 15.61 -35.92 61.17
N ASP A 408 16.71 -36.28 61.82
CA ASP A 408 17.97 -35.52 61.77
C ASP A 408 18.60 -35.56 60.37
N TRP A 409 18.53 -36.70 59.68
CA TRP A 409 19.08 -36.83 58.34
C TRP A 409 18.22 -36.16 57.26
N ALA A 410 16.90 -36.07 57.46
CA ALA A 410 15.98 -35.36 56.56
C ALA A 410 16.21 -33.84 56.48
N GLN A 411 17.05 -33.26 57.35
CA GLN A 411 17.41 -31.83 57.31
C GLN A 411 18.54 -31.50 56.33
N TYR A 412 19.29 -32.50 55.84
CA TYR A 412 20.41 -32.28 54.94
C TYR A 412 19.99 -32.22 53.47
N ASP A 413 20.54 -31.25 52.75
CA ASP A 413 20.30 -31.03 51.33
C ASP A 413 20.91 -32.15 50.45
N ARG A 414 20.35 -32.37 49.25
CA ARG A 414 20.68 -33.49 48.33
C ARG A 414 22.18 -33.59 48.04
N LYS A 415 22.84 -32.44 47.83
CA LYS A 415 24.29 -32.35 47.57
C LYS A 415 25.15 -32.70 48.78
N SER A 416 24.63 -32.49 49.99
CA SER A 416 25.33 -32.77 51.24
C SER A 416 25.18 -34.24 51.66
N CYS A 417 24.15 -34.93 51.16
CA CYS A 417 23.84 -36.32 51.47
C CYS A 417 24.74 -37.36 50.76
N VAL A 418 25.18 -37.09 49.52
CA VAL A 418 25.77 -38.11 48.61
C VAL A 418 27.29 -37.96 48.44
N VAL A 419 28.00 -37.17 49.27
CA VAL A 419 29.42 -36.90 49.02
C VAL A 419 30.29 -38.15 49.27
N SER A 420 30.47 -38.95 48.22
CA SER A 420 31.60 -39.85 48.03
C SER A 420 32.50 -39.26 46.95
N ASN A 421 33.81 -39.27 47.20
CA ASN A 421 34.90 -38.86 46.29
C ASN A 421 35.27 -37.36 46.27
N GLY A 422 36.11 -36.96 47.24
CA GLY A 422 37.47 -36.51 46.92
C GLY A 422 37.70 -35.34 45.96
N VAL A 423 36.76 -34.41 45.75
CA VAL A 423 37.05 -33.16 45.01
C VAL A 423 36.96 -31.96 45.96
N GLN A 424 38.12 -31.39 46.28
CA GLN A 424 38.24 -30.10 46.96
C GLN A 424 37.59 -29.01 46.09
N LEU A 425 36.42 -28.51 46.51
CA LEU A 425 35.91 -27.22 46.03
C LEU A 425 36.79 -26.10 46.61
N GLN A 426 37.51 -25.43 45.72
CA GLN A 426 38.38 -24.29 46.01
C GLN A 426 37.53 -23.11 46.53
N ARG A 427 37.86 -22.63 47.73
CA ARG A 427 37.12 -21.60 48.48
C ARG A 427 37.55 -20.20 48.03
N SER A 428 36.61 -19.30 47.78
CA SER A 428 36.81 -17.84 47.89
C SER A 428 36.12 -17.33 49.18
N PRO A 429 36.66 -16.33 49.90
CA PRO A 429 36.42 -16.19 51.34
C PRO A 429 35.31 -15.19 51.64
N ARG A 430 34.37 -15.56 52.52
CA ARG A 430 33.86 -14.69 53.60
C ARG A 430 32.94 -15.44 54.56
N THR A 431 33.23 -15.24 55.86
CA THR A 431 32.38 -15.32 57.06
C THR A 431 31.84 -16.66 57.59
N GLN A 432 32.43 -17.08 58.74
CA GLN A 432 31.88 -17.87 59.88
C GLN A 432 31.70 -19.41 59.74
N PRO A 433 31.57 -20.14 60.88
CA PRO A 433 32.66 -20.67 61.70
C PRO A 433 32.89 -22.18 61.48
N ARG A 434 34.03 -22.66 61.99
CA ARG A 434 34.48 -24.05 61.92
C ARG A 434 33.60 -24.97 62.79
N SER A 435 32.70 -25.72 62.18
CA SER A 435 32.19 -26.99 62.72
C SER A 435 32.37 -28.09 61.67
N LEU A 436 32.64 -29.30 62.15
CA LEU A 436 33.05 -30.47 61.38
C LEU A 436 32.24 -30.66 60.08
N PHE A 437 32.92 -30.58 58.92
CA PHE A 437 32.42 -31.21 57.70
C PHE A 437 32.60 -32.72 57.87
N GLN A 438 31.62 -33.38 58.48
CA GLN A 438 31.52 -34.83 58.44
C GLN A 438 31.06 -35.17 57.01
N LEU A 439 31.89 -35.89 56.26
CA LEU A 439 31.52 -36.46 54.96
C LEU A 439 30.39 -37.46 55.22
N LEU A 440 29.15 -37.02 55.04
CA LEU A 440 27.97 -37.86 55.25
C LEU A 440 27.83 -38.78 54.03
N ASN A 441 27.85 -40.09 54.27
CA ASN A 441 27.65 -41.14 53.27
C ASN A 441 26.19 -41.63 53.35
N GLY A 442 25.24 -40.72 53.10
CA GLY A 442 23.80 -41.01 53.19
C GLY A 442 23.24 -41.61 51.92
N THR A 443 22.13 -42.34 52.04
CA THR A 443 21.35 -42.84 50.90
C THR A 443 20.12 -41.96 50.69
N LEU A 444 19.94 -41.46 49.47
CA LEU A 444 18.72 -40.73 49.08
C LEU A 444 17.55 -41.70 48.95
N ALA A 445 16.43 -41.37 49.58
CA ALA A 445 15.20 -42.15 49.48
C ALA A 445 13.99 -41.25 49.22
N GLY A 446 13.20 -41.64 48.22
CA GLY A 446 12.03 -40.91 47.74
C GLY A 446 11.81 -41.09 46.25
N MET A 447 10.59 -40.89 45.76
CA MET A 447 10.23 -41.14 44.36
C MET A 447 10.76 -40.05 43.41
N ASP A 448 11.12 -38.88 43.94
CA ASP A 448 11.55 -37.70 43.16
C ASP A 448 13.07 -37.45 43.20
N CYS A 449 13.85 -38.36 43.78
CA CYS A 449 15.29 -38.18 43.97
C CYS A 449 16.12 -38.19 42.67
N ASP A 450 15.56 -38.62 41.53
CA ASP A 450 16.24 -38.62 40.22
C ASP A 450 15.91 -37.39 39.37
N LYS A 451 14.94 -36.55 39.78
CA LYS A 451 14.55 -35.36 39.01
C LYS A 451 15.57 -34.23 39.19
N PRO A 452 15.90 -33.47 38.13
CA PRO A 452 16.78 -32.31 38.25
C PRO A 452 16.13 -31.26 39.15
N GLU A 453 16.91 -30.70 40.08
CA GLU A 453 16.45 -29.63 40.96
C GLU A 453 16.20 -28.38 40.12
N TYR A 454 15.03 -27.76 40.28
CA TYR A 454 14.72 -26.49 39.61
C TYR A 454 15.66 -25.41 40.16
N VAL A 455 16.70 -25.11 39.40
CA VAL A 455 17.49 -23.89 39.59
C VAL A 455 16.78 -22.82 38.76
N SER A 456 16.19 -21.83 39.42
CA SER A 456 15.79 -20.61 38.73
C SER A 456 17.08 -19.97 38.19
N ASP A 457 17.37 -20.16 36.91
CA ASP A 457 18.39 -19.36 36.24
C ASP A 457 17.86 -17.92 36.22
N VAL A 458 18.29 -17.15 37.21
CA VAL A 458 18.11 -15.70 37.27
C VAL A 458 19.10 -15.09 36.28
N PHE A 459 18.73 -15.15 35.00
CA PHE A 459 19.26 -14.27 33.96
C PHE A 459 18.08 -13.59 33.27
N LEU A 460 17.57 -12.57 33.97
CA LEU A 460 17.08 -11.34 33.38
C LEU A 460 18.27 -10.40 33.17
#